data_AF-A0A1F7PT14-F1
#
_entry.id   AF-A0A1F7PT14-F1
#
_cell.length_a   1.000
_cell.length_b   1.000
_cell.length_c   1.000
_cell.angle_alpha   90.00
_cell.angle_beta   90.00
_cell.angle_gamma   90.00
#
_symmetry.space_group_name_H-M   'P 1'
#
loop_
_entity.id
_entity.type
_entity.pdbx_description
1 polymer ?
#
loop_
_entity_poly.entity_id
_entity_poly.type
_entity_poly.pdbx_seq_one_letter_code
_entity_poly.pdbx_strand_id
1 'polypeptide(L)' 'MYNGPAMPAKIPWLPSTPPPGARPERCPTCGRPALIPWTLRRNGGTKAVFRTWVCTECQVTLERPEPE' A
#
# COMPACT_ATOMS: atom_id res chain seq x y z
N MET A 1 -0.28 27.25 -11.30
CA MET A 1 -1.27 26.15 -11.44
C MET A 1 -0.55 24.86 -11.09
N TYR A 2 -0.71 24.35 -9.86
CA TYR A 2 -0.11 23.07 -9.49
C TYR A 2 -0.98 21.98 -10.11
N ASN A 3 -0.64 21.55 -11.33
CA ASN A 3 -1.13 20.29 -11.86
C ASN A 3 -0.59 19.19 -10.93
N GLY A 4 -1.40 18.77 -9.96
CA GLY A 4 -1.10 17.59 -9.17
C GLY A 4 -0.94 16.40 -10.12
N PRO A 5 -0.06 15.42 -9.81
CA PRO A 5 0.11 14.25 -10.66
C PRO A 5 -1.25 13.57 -10.85
N ALA A 6 -1.67 13.42 -12.12
CA ALA A 6 -2.86 12.66 -12.45
C ALA A 6 -2.67 11.22 -11.98
N MET A 7 -3.50 10.78 -11.03
CA MET A 7 -3.41 9.42 -10.53
C MET A 7 -3.92 8.44 -11.59
N PRO A 8 -3.25 7.29 -11.78
CA PRO A 8 -3.71 6.26 -12.70
C PRO A 8 -5.09 5.73 -12.27
N ALA A 9 -5.80 5.13 -13.23
CA ALA A 9 -7.06 4.47 -12.94
C ALA A 9 -6.88 3.38 -11.89
N LYS A 10 -7.88 3.24 -11.00
CA LYS A 10 -7.80 2.31 -9.89
C LYS A 10 -7.90 0.85 -10.34
N ILE A 11 -7.05 -0.01 -9.78
CA ILE A 11 -7.05 -1.46 -9.96
C ILE A 11 -8.19 -2.07 -9.12
N PRO A 12 -9.15 -2.80 -9.73
CA PRO A 12 -10.37 -3.24 -9.05
C PRO A 12 -10.18 -4.19 -7.85
N TRP A 13 -9.13 -5.02 -7.88
CA TRP A 13 -8.85 -6.01 -6.82
C TRP A 13 -7.93 -5.50 -5.70
N LEU A 14 -7.49 -4.23 -5.78
CA LEU A 14 -6.79 -3.58 -4.69
C LEU A 14 -7.77 -2.75 -3.86
N PRO A 15 -7.55 -2.65 -2.54
CA PRO A 15 -8.43 -1.87 -1.68
C PRO A 15 -8.43 -0.41 -2.13
N SER A 16 -9.64 0.12 -2.28
CA SER A 16 -9.88 1.52 -2.64
C SER A 16 -10.25 2.38 -1.44
N THR A 17 -10.47 1.77 -0.27
CA THR A 17 -10.78 2.43 0.99
C THR A 17 -10.07 1.72 2.15
N PRO A 18 -9.60 2.47 3.17
CA PRO A 18 -9.01 1.88 4.35
C PRO A 18 -10.10 1.18 5.19
N PRO A 19 -9.82 0.00 5.78
CA PRO A 19 -10.74 -0.66 6.69
C PRO A 19 -11.08 0.23 7.90
N PRO A 20 -12.29 0.11 8.48
CA PRO A 20 -12.63 0.81 9.73
C PRO A 20 -11.64 0.45 10.84
N GLY A 21 -11.10 1.46 11.53
CA GLY A 21 -10.11 1.26 12.60
C GLY A 21 -8.69 0.96 12.13
N ALA A 22 -8.43 0.89 10.81
CA ALA A 22 -7.07 0.88 10.30
C ALA A 22 -6.35 2.19 10.67
N ARG A 23 -5.03 2.11 10.83
CA ARG A 23 -4.14 3.28 10.99
C ARG A 23 -3.31 3.43 9.70
N PRO A 24 -3.80 4.16 8.68
CA PRO A 24 -3.08 4.31 7.44
C PRO A 24 -1.84 5.19 7.64
N GLU A 25 -0.75 4.80 7.00
CA GLU A 25 0.46 5.60 6.93
C GLU A 25 0.45 6.54 5.74
N ARG A 26 1.39 7.49 5.75
CA ARG A 26 1.59 8.43 4.65
C ARG A 26 2.23 7.70 3.45
N CYS A 27 1.54 7.72 2.33
CA CYS A 27 2.05 7.15 1.08
C CYS A 27 3.24 7.99 0.57
N PRO A 28 4.40 7.37 0.28
CA PRO A 28 5.57 8.11 -0.24
C PRO A 28 5.38 8.63 -1.67
N THR A 29 4.42 8.07 -2.42
CA THR A 29 4.16 8.46 -3.81
C THR A 29 3.17 9.62 -3.92
N CYS A 30 2.00 9.52 -3.29
CA CYS A 30 0.96 10.56 -3.39
C CYS A 30 0.88 11.47 -2.15
N GLY A 31 1.61 11.17 -1.08
CA GLY A 31 1.65 11.97 0.14
C GLY A 31 0.42 11.86 1.04
N ARG A 32 -0.62 11.10 0.67
CA ARG A 32 -1.87 10.95 1.43
C ARG A 32 -1.74 9.89 2.54
N PRO A 33 -2.38 10.07 3.71
CA PRO A 33 -2.44 9.08 4.79
C PRO A 33 -3.43 7.96 4.43
N ALA A 34 -3.02 7.08 3.51
CA ALA A 34 -3.87 6.08 2.89
C ALA A 34 -3.13 4.75 2.62
N LEU A 35 -1.89 4.62 3.10
CA LEU A 35 -1.08 3.41 2.94
C LEU A 35 -1.43 2.42 4.05
N ILE A 36 -2.02 1.28 3.70
CA ILE A 36 -2.48 0.27 4.66
C ILE A 36 -1.77 -1.08 4.44
N PRO A 37 -1.62 -1.91 5.49
CA PRO A 37 -1.16 -3.28 5.32
C PRO A 37 -2.22 -4.11 4.58
N TRP A 38 -1.79 -4.96 3.65
CA TRP A 38 -2.70 -5.75 2.81
C TRP A 38 -2.47 -7.25 2.92
N THR A 39 -1.35 -7.76 2.38
CA THR A 39 -1.08 -9.19 2.32
C THR A 39 0.27 -9.53 2.91
N LEU A 40 0.32 -10.64 3.63
CA LEU A 40 1.56 -11.28 4.03
C LEU A 40 1.97 -12.29 2.98
N ARG A 41 3.24 -12.27 2.60
CA ARG A 41 3.84 -13.30 1.76
C ARG A 41 5.14 -13.78 2.36
N ARG A 42 5.38 -15.09 2.26
CA ARG A 42 6.67 -15.67 2.61
C ARG A 42 7.49 -15.84 1.34
N ASN A 43 8.73 -15.38 1.35
CA ASN A 43 9.65 -15.69 0.27
C ASN A 43 10.07 -17.16 0.37
N GLY A 44 9.80 -17.95 -0.68
CA GLY A 44 10.09 -19.38 -0.68
C GLY A 44 11.58 -19.74 -0.61
N GLY A 45 12.47 -18.84 -1.08
CA GLY A 45 13.91 -19.08 -1.05
C GLY A 45 14.55 -18.73 0.30
N THR A 46 14.26 -17.53 0.82
CA THR A 46 14.90 -17.02 2.05
C THR A 46 14.09 -17.28 3.31
N LYS A 47 12.85 -17.77 3.19
CA LYS A 47 11.85 -17.89 4.27
C LYS A 47 11.47 -16.57 4.95
N ALA A 48 11.99 -15.44 4.49
CA ALA A 48 11.65 -14.12 5.02
C ALA A 48 10.18 -13.79 4.77
N VAL A 49 9.54 -13.18 5.76
CA VAL A 49 8.15 -12.71 5.69
C VAL A 49 8.14 -11.26 5.24
N PHE A 50 7.31 -10.97 4.24
CA PHE A 50 7.09 -9.63 3.74
C PHE A 50 5.62 -9.27 3.89
N ARG A 51 5.36 -8.03 4.29
CA ARG A 51 4.05 -7.42 4.25
C ARG A 51 3.97 -6.47 3.09
N THR A 52 3.02 -6.72 2.19
CA THR A 52 2.63 -5.79 1.14
C THR A 52 1.74 -4.72 1.75
N TRP A 53 2.09 -3.48 1.53
CA TRP A 53 1.31 -2.29 1.85
C TRP A 53 0.76 -1.70 0.56
N VAL A 54 -0.44 -1.14 0.63
CA VAL A 54 -1.14 -0.59 -0.54
C VAL A 54 -1.75 0.76 -0.19
N CYS A 55 -1.61 1.72 -1.09
CA CYS A 55 -2.26 3.02 -0.94
C CYS A 55 -3.68 2.97 -1.49
N THR A 56 -4.71 3.26 -0.71
CA THR A 56 -6.10 3.19 -1.21
C THR A 56 -6.46 4.32 -2.19
N GLU A 57 -5.61 5.35 -2.27
CA GLU A 57 -5.79 6.52 -3.12
C GLU A 57 -5.14 6.36 -4.49
N CYS A 58 -3.83 6.08 -4.53
CA CYS A 58 -3.06 5.93 -5.77
C CYS A 58 -2.72 4.47 -6.12
N GLN A 59 -3.07 3.53 -5.25
CA GLN A 59 -2.88 2.08 -5.41
C GLN A 59 -1.45 1.64 -5.75
N VAL A 60 -0.47 2.43 -5.32
CA VAL A 60 0.91 1.98 -5.24
C VAL A 60 1.03 0.88 -4.18
N THR A 61 1.82 -0.14 -4.49
CA THR A 61 2.17 -1.20 -3.56
C THR A 61 3.62 -1.06 -3.10
N LEU A 62 3.86 -1.36 -1.83
CA LEU A 62 5.18 -1.33 -1.21
C LEU A 62 5.37 -2.60 -0.39
N GLU A 63 6.41 -3.36 -0.67
CA GLU A 63 6.76 -4.54 0.12
C GLU A 63 7.71 -4.11 1.24
N ARG A 64 7.41 -4.52 2.48
CA ARG A 64 8.25 -4.29 3.65
C ARG A 64 8.57 -5.63 4.32
N PRO A 65 9.82 -5.93 4.68
CA PRO A 65 10.11 -7.11 5.49
C PRO A 65 9.44 -6.94 6.87
N GLU A 66 8.76 -7.97 7.34
CA GLU A 66 8.33 -8.06 8.74
C GLU A 66 9.31 -8.95 9.49
N PRO A 67 9.86 -8.48 10.63
CA PRO A 67 10.54 -9.38 11.56
C PRO A 67 9.52 -10.40 12.11
N GLU A 68 9.93 -11.66 12.22
CA GLU A 68 9.13 -12.75 12.82
C GLU A 68 8.91 -12.52 14.33
#